data_AF-A0A3L6PW10-F1
#
_entry.id   AF-A0A3L6PW10-F1
#
_cell.length_a   1.000
_cell.length_b   1.000
_cell.length_c   1.000
_cell.angle_alpha   90.00
_cell.angle_beta   90.00
_cell.angle_gamma   90.00
#
_symmetry.space_group_name_H-M   'P 1'
#
loop_
_entity.id
_entity.type
_entity.pdbx_description
1 polymer ?
#
loop_
_entity_poly.entity_id
_entity_poly.type
_entity_poly.pdbx_seq_one_letter_code
_entity_poly.pdbx_strand_id
1 'polypeptide(L)'
;MTRLGVQMYQEQTPHGQQQTVLEVEQKEKIEVGLLLFLAHLSDCLQMLEICSFPELSLLASSLVDHHQKVGGISGVGGLGAVGGLQALRCLQELQIRSCPKLHSAYETSSPAASCCFPFPSSLQKLELRGTVGGTGTLESLSNLTSLTRLHIDGCGEDFRGEGLWTLVTRGHLTALMVYGCPKFFVGSDLIRELQDEEDQERQLLQCSPKLRELRTDDIPGVLAAPICTLLSSSLTLLAFCLNGEVEHYTKEQERALQLLTSLQDLIFFLCMELQCLPAGLYALPSLKRLCINYCPAISSLPKHGLPISLQELDVRFCENKELEQQCRDFVRDHPRIKLI
;
A
#
# COMPACT_ATOMS: atom_id res chain seq x y z
N MET A 1 -16.25 18.42 15.42
CA MET A 1 -17.44 17.78 14.81
C MET A 1 -16.99 16.43 14.30
N THR A 2 -17.56 15.36 14.84
CA THR A 2 -17.15 13.97 14.58
C THR A 2 -18.11 13.42 13.53
N ARG A 3 -17.61 12.92 12.40
CA ARG A 3 -18.43 12.35 11.31
C ARG A 3 -18.05 10.89 11.11
N LEU A 4 -18.99 9.97 11.32
CA LEU A 4 -18.91 8.59 10.84
C LEU A 4 -19.52 8.59 9.44
N GLY A 5 -18.68 8.53 8.41
CA GLY A 5 -19.14 8.48 7.02
C GLY A 5 -19.42 7.03 6.62
N VAL A 6 -20.66 6.58 6.78
CA VAL A 6 -21.08 5.29 6.22
C VAL A 6 -21.63 5.55 4.82
N GLN A 7 -20.81 5.35 3.79
CA GLN A 7 -21.26 5.52 2.40
C GLN A 7 -21.74 4.17 1.85
N MET A 8 -23.06 3.98 1.79
CA MET A 8 -23.67 2.76 1.24
C MET A 8 -23.94 2.93 -0.26
N TYR A 9 -23.42 2.04 -1.09
CA TYR A 9 -23.83 1.90 -2.49
C TYR A 9 -24.75 0.68 -2.61
N GLN A 10 -26.01 0.89 -3.00
CA GLN A 10 -26.88 -0.18 -3.46
C GLN A 10 -26.87 -0.17 -5.00
N GLU A 11 -26.56 -1.30 -5.63
CA GLU A 11 -26.91 -1.51 -7.04
C GLU A 11 -28.43 -1.61 -7.17
N GLN A 12 -29.04 -0.80 -8.04
CA GLN A 12 -30.45 -0.94 -8.39
C GLN A 12 -30.69 -0.99 -9.90
N THR A 13 -31.70 -1.79 -10.22
CA THR A 13 -32.32 -2.14 -11.50
C THR A 13 -32.91 -0.94 -12.27
N PRO A 14 -33.26 -1.10 -13.56
CA PRO A 14 -33.03 -0.09 -14.59
C PRO A 14 -34.12 0.98 -14.75
N HIS A 15 -34.70 1.54 -13.69
CA HIS A 15 -35.57 2.72 -13.82
C HIS A 15 -35.50 3.68 -12.63
N GLY A 16 -34.87 4.84 -12.86
CA GLY A 16 -35.17 6.09 -12.15
C GLY A 16 -34.24 6.40 -10.98
N GLN A 17 -33.42 7.43 -11.16
CA GLN A 17 -32.40 7.91 -10.22
C GLN A 17 -33.00 8.40 -8.89
N GLN A 18 -32.50 7.86 -7.78
CA GLN A 18 -32.41 8.60 -6.52
C GLN A 18 -31.17 8.17 -5.72
N GLN A 19 -30.23 9.10 -5.60
CA GLN A 19 -29.00 8.97 -4.83
C GLN A 19 -29.37 9.08 -3.35
N THR A 20 -29.40 7.97 -2.62
CA THR A 20 -29.70 7.99 -1.18
C THR A 20 -28.40 7.96 -0.41
N VAL A 21 -27.84 9.15 -0.16
CA VAL A 21 -26.77 9.31 0.83
C VAL A 21 -27.45 9.15 2.20
N LEU A 22 -27.33 7.97 2.80
CA LEU A 22 -27.58 7.82 4.23
C LEU A 22 -26.33 8.30 4.97
N GLU A 23 -26.23 9.63 5.16
CA GLU A 23 -25.42 10.17 6.26
C GLU A 23 -26.09 9.68 7.54
N VAL A 24 -25.63 8.53 8.05
CA VAL A 24 -25.98 8.11 9.40
C VAL A 24 -25.19 9.00 10.35
N GLU A 25 -25.66 10.22 10.58
CA GLU A 25 -25.32 11.01 11.77
C GLU A 25 -25.95 10.33 13.00
N GLN A 26 -25.54 9.09 13.29
CA GLN A 26 -25.94 8.46 14.54
C GLN A 26 -25.16 9.11 15.66
N LYS A 27 -25.88 9.96 16.39
CA LYS A 27 -25.61 10.38 17.75
C LYS A 27 -25.83 9.21 18.73
N GLU A 28 -25.39 8.01 18.37
CA GLU A 28 -25.27 6.93 19.33
C GLU A 28 -24.08 7.26 20.21
N LYS A 29 -24.33 7.32 21.52
CA LYS A 29 -23.25 7.42 22.49
C LYS A 29 -22.26 6.31 22.16
N ILE A 30 -21.09 6.69 21.67
CA ILE A 30 -19.91 5.83 21.63
C ILE A 30 -19.57 5.59 23.11
N GLU A 31 -20.29 4.65 23.74
CA GLU A 31 -19.89 4.08 25.01
C GLU A 31 -18.69 3.20 24.69
N VAL A 32 -17.50 3.77 24.90
CA VAL A 32 -16.22 3.08 25.08
C VAL A 32 -15.95 2.00 24.03
N GLY A 33 -15.43 2.40 22.87
CA GLY A 33 -14.61 1.52 22.02
C GLY A 33 -15.32 0.38 21.28
N LEU A 34 -16.65 0.35 21.23
CA LEU A 34 -17.41 -0.68 20.51
C LEU A 34 -18.17 -0.08 19.32
N LEU A 35 -17.67 -0.28 18.10
CA LEU A 35 -18.49 -0.15 16.89
C LEU A 35 -19.40 -1.38 16.80
N LEU A 36 -20.55 -1.35 17.48
CA LEU A 36 -21.59 -2.37 17.30
C LEU A 36 -22.31 -2.06 15.99
N PHE A 37 -21.82 -2.60 14.88
CA PHE A 37 -22.57 -2.55 13.62
C PHE A 37 -23.87 -3.33 13.80
N LEU A 38 -25.00 -2.68 13.50
CA LEU A 38 -26.29 -3.34 13.50
C LEU A 38 -26.24 -4.52 12.51
N ALA A 39 -26.76 -5.69 12.90
CA ALA A 39 -26.68 -6.95 12.14
C ALA A 39 -27.28 -6.90 10.72
N HIS A 40 -27.92 -5.80 10.32
CA HIS A 40 -28.39 -5.57 8.96
C HIS A 40 -27.34 -4.91 8.05
N LEU A 41 -26.34 -4.24 8.61
CA LEU A 41 -25.24 -3.62 7.85
C LEU A 41 -24.14 -4.63 7.50
N SER A 42 -24.01 -5.71 8.29
CA SER A 42 -22.98 -6.75 8.08
C SER A 42 -23.03 -7.41 6.70
N ASP A 43 -24.23 -7.54 6.14
CA ASP A 43 -24.47 -8.28 4.89
C ASP A 43 -24.74 -7.36 3.68
N CYS A 44 -24.62 -6.04 3.83
CA CYS A 44 -24.91 -5.09 2.76
C CYS A 44 -23.84 -3.98 2.60
N LEU A 45 -23.05 -3.70 3.63
CA LEU A 45 -22.07 -2.64 3.59
C LEU A 45 -20.88 -3.02 2.71
N GLN A 46 -20.68 -2.29 1.61
CA GLN A 46 -19.59 -2.51 0.65
C GLN A 46 -18.41 -1.56 0.85
N MET A 47 -18.66 -0.34 1.34
CA MET A 47 -17.64 0.67 1.60
C MET A 47 -17.81 1.24 3.01
N LEU A 48 -16.69 1.41 3.72
CA LEU A 48 -16.66 2.03 5.04
C LEU A 48 -15.51 3.02 5.12
N GLU A 49 -15.81 4.24 5.58
CA GLU A 49 -14.80 5.26 5.87
C GLU A 49 -14.83 5.62 7.36
N ILE A 50 -13.66 5.57 8.00
CA ILE A 50 -13.44 5.89 9.40
C ILE A 50 -12.39 7.00 9.47
N CYS A 51 -12.80 8.20 9.91
CA CYS A 51 -11.92 9.38 9.90
C CYS A 51 -11.89 10.08 11.26
N SER A 52 -10.68 10.38 11.73
CA SER A 52 -10.43 11.26 12.89
C SER A 52 -10.98 10.74 14.22
N PHE A 53 -10.78 9.45 14.51
CA PHE A 53 -11.13 8.84 15.79
C PHE A 53 -9.86 8.43 16.59
N PRO A 54 -9.27 9.35 17.38
CA PRO A 54 -8.00 9.09 18.07
C PRO A 54 -8.07 8.00 19.15
N GLU A 55 -9.25 7.78 19.71
CA GLU A 55 -9.49 6.77 20.76
C GLU A 55 -10.12 5.48 20.22
N LEU A 56 -10.32 5.35 18.90
CA LEU A 56 -10.88 4.13 18.33
C LEU A 56 -9.85 3.01 18.42
N SER A 57 -10.24 1.91 19.05
CA SER A 57 -9.46 0.68 19.11
C SER A 57 -10.33 -0.49 18.65
N LEU A 58 -9.78 -1.36 17.80
CA LEU A 58 -10.48 -2.57 17.38
C LEU A 58 -10.27 -3.66 18.42
N LEU A 59 -11.33 -4.02 19.16
CA LEU A 59 -11.21 -5.05 20.18
C LEU A 59 -10.98 -6.44 19.56
N ALA A 60 -9.91 -7.10 19.99
CA ALA A 60 -9.71 -8.52 19.78
C ALA A 60 -10.78 -9.30 20.57
N SER A 61 -11.40 -10.29 19.93
CA SER A 61 -12.52 -11.06 20.50
C SER A 61 -12.21 -11.77 21.82
N SER A 62 -10.94 -11.95 22.18
CA SER A 62 -10.54 -12.66 23.41
C SER A 62 -10.72 -11.84 24.70
N LEU A 63 -10.98 -10.53 24.63
CA LEU A 63 -11.13 -9.68 25.83
C LEU A 63 -12.54 -9.71 26.44
N VAL A 64 -13.54 -10.28 25.76
CA VAL A 64 -14.93 -10.27 26.24
C VAL A 64 -15.18 -11.35 27.31
N ASP A 65 -14.35 -12.39 27.40
CA ASP A 65 -14.64 -13.53 28.29
C ASP A 65 -14.12 -13.40 29.74
N HIS A 66 -13.32 -12.39 30.08
CA HIS A 66 -12.65 -12.36 31.41
C HIS A 66 -13.25 -11.44 32.48
N HIS A 67 -14.31 -10.66 32.22
CA HIS A 67 -14.85 -9.75 33.26
C HIS A 67 -16.36 -9.74 33.48
N GLN A 68 -17.11 -10.79 33.14
CA GLN A 68 -18.51 -10.88 33.58
C GLN A 68 -18.98 -12.30 33.91
N LYS A 69 -18.44 -12.85 35.00
CA LYS A 69 -19.14 -13.91 35.74
C LYS A 69 -20.19 -13.27 36.64
N VAL A 70 -21.27 -12.76 36.05
CA VAL A 70 -22.50 -12.41 36.76
C VAL A 70 -23.65 -13.20 36.13
N GLY A 71 -24.07 -14.25 36.84
CA GLY A 71 -25.46 -14.73 36.88
C GLY A 71 -26.12 -15.16 35.56
N GLY A 72 -26.00 -16.45 35.25
CA GLY A 72 -27.14 -17.30 34.85
C GLY A 72 -28.02 -16.84 33.68
N ILE A 73 -27.59 -17.14 32.46
CA ILE A 73 -28.51 -17.61 31.40
C ILE A 73 -27.79 -18.63 30.53
N SER A 74 -28.00 -19.91 30.85
CA SER A 74 -27.63 -21.03 29.99
C SER A 74 -28.66 -21.13 28.86
N GLY A 75 -28.24 -20.92 27.61
CA GLY A 75 -29.03 -21.32 26.43
C GLY A 75 -29.14 -20.27 25.33
N VAL A 76 -28.03 -19.97 24.64
CA VAL A 76 -28.07 -19.70 23.19
C VAL A 76 -26.78 -20.29 22.60
N GLY A 77 -26.90 -21.37 21.85
CA GLY A 77 -25.83 -21.83 20.98
C GLY A 77 -25.73 -20.91 19.76
N GLY A 78 -24.50 -20.63 19.32
CA GLY A 78 -24.22 -20.04 18.02
C GLY A 78 -23.70 -18.61 18.06
N LEU A 79 -22.61 -18.38 17.30
CA LEU A 79 -21.85 -17.14 17.09
C LEU A 79 -20.77 -16.87 18.16
N GLY A 80 -19.66 -17.60 18.02
CA GLY A 80 -18.38 -17.20 18.62
C GLY A 80 -18.09 -15.74 18.24
N ALA A 81 -17.78 -14.93 19.25
CA ALA A 81 -17.57 -13.50 19.12
C ALA A 81 -16.54 -13.20 18.02
N VAL A 82 -16.99 -12.56 16.94
CA VAL A 82 -16.14 -12.13 15.84
C VAL A 82 -15.60 -10.74 16.21
N GLY A 83 -14.31 -10.65 16.56
CA GLY A 83 -13.68 -9.38 16.95
C GLY A 83 -13.39 -8.49 15.73
N GLY A 84 -13.27 -7.18 15.94
CA GLY A 84 -12.98 -6.21 14.89
C GLY A 84 -14.09 -5.99 13.84
N LEU A 85 -13.69 -5.73 12.59
CA LEU A 85 -14.58 -5.47 11.45
C LEU A 85 -14.94 -6.74 10.64
N GLN A 86 -14.50 -7.92 11.08
CA GLN A 86 -14.74 -9.19 10.39
C GLN A 86 -16.24 -9.51 10.17
N ALA A 87 -17.13 -8.96 11.00
CA ALA A 87 -18.57 -9.14 10.84
C ALA A 87 -19.12 -8.52 9.53
N LEU A 88 -18.39 -7.57 8.92
CA LEU A 88 -18.77 -6.89 7.69
C LEU A 88 -18.40 -7.74 6.45
N ARG A 89 -19.14 -8.82 6.21
CA ARG A 89 -18.83 -9.86 5.21
C ARG A 89 -18.90 -9.39 3.75
N CYS A 90 -19.63 -8.31 3.50
CA CYS A 90 -19.76 -7.73 2.16
C CYS A 90 -18.81 -6.54 1.93
N LEU A 91 -17.98 -6.19 2.91
CA LEU A 91 -17.12 -5.01 2.82
C LEU A 91 -16.01 -5.25 1.81
N GLN A 92 -15.96 -4.40 0.79
CA GLN A 92 -14.98 -4.44 -0.29
C GLN A 92 -13.96 -3.30 -0.15
N GLU A 93 -14.38 -2.14 0.37
CA GLU A 93 -13.54 -0.96 0.48
C GLU A 93 -13.54 -0.42 1.90
N LEU A 94 -12.35 -0.25 2.47
CA LEU A 94 -12.17 0.29 3.81
C LEU A 94 -11.13 1.41 3.78
N GLN A 95 -11.51 2.58 4.28
CA GLN A 95 -10.62 3.72 4.44
C GLN A 95 -10.57 4.09 5.91
N ILE A 96 -9.38 4.13 6.48
CA ILE A 96 -9.15 4.54 7.87
C ILE A 96 -8.14 5.68 7.87
N ARG A 97 -8.53 6.83 8.44
CA ARG A 97 -7.70 8.02 8.50
C ARG A 97 -7.64 8.57 9.92
N SER A 98 -6.44 8.94 10.37
CA SER A 98 -6.20 9.61 11.66
C SER A 98 -6.80 8.86 12.85
N CYS A 99 -6.54 7.54 12.91
CA CYS A 99 -7.00 6.64 13.98
C CYS A 99 -5.81 5.93 14.65
N PRO A 100 -4.97 6.64 15.43
CA PRO A 100 -3.72 6.12 16.00
C PRO A 100 -3.88 4.89 16.92
N LYS A 101 -4.97 4.78 17.68
CA LYS A 101 -5.17 3.66 18.63
C LYS A 101 -5.86 2.44 18.01
N LEU A 102 -6.00 2.39 16.69
CA LEU A 102 -6.74 1.32 16.01
C LEU A 102 -6.12 -0.06 16.30
N HIS A 103 -4.78 -0.12 16.31
CA HIS A 103 -4.01 -1.35 16.47
C HIS A 103 -3.63 -1.68 17.93
N SER A 104 -3.84 -0.76 18.88
CA SER A 104 -3.33 -0.90 20.25
C SER A 104 -3.85 -2.13 21.00
N ALA A 105 -5.02 -2.64 20.64
CA ALA A 105 -5.60 -3.86 21.24
C ALA A 105 -4.99 -5.17 20.70
N TYR A 106 -4.29 -5.11 19.56
CA TYR A 106 -3.59 -6.25 18.97
C TYR A 106 -2.08 -6.25 19.27
N GLU A 107 -1.57 -5.16 19.84
CA GLU A 107 -0.15 -5.02 20.24
C GLU A 107 0.17 -5.68 21.59
N THR A 108 -0.82 -6.09 22.39
CA THR A 108 -0.55 -6.81 23.63
C THR A 108 -0.05 -8.21 23.30
N SER A 109 1.21 -8.47 23.64
CA SER A 109 1.99 -9.70 23.53
C SER A 109 1.35 -10.93 24.21
N SER A 110 0.18 -11.33 23.71
CA SER A 110 -0.49 -12.58 24.06
C SER A 110 -0.55 -13.47 22.82
N PRO A 111 -0.03 -14.71 22.86
CA PRO A 111 -0.09 -15.66 21.73
C PRO A 111 -1.52 -15.93 21.21
N ALA A 112 -2.55 -15.60 21.99
CA ALA A 112 -3.95 -15.75 21.60
C ALA A 112 -4.50 -14.57 20.76
N ALA A 113 -3.84 -13.40 20.76
CA ALA A 113 -4.23 -12.25 19.93
C ALA A 113 -3.73 -12.38 18.48
N SER A 114 -2.69 -13.19 18.24
CA SER A 114 -2.07 -13.45 16.93
C SER A 114 -2.99 -14.09 15.88
N CYS A 115 -4.12 -14.67 16.28
CA CYS A 115 -5.03 -15.37 15.36
C CYS A 115 -6.23 -14.52 14.91
N CYS A 116 -6.40 -13.31 15.45
CA CYS A 116 -7.58 -12.50 15.21
C CYS A 116 -7.27 -11.38 14.20
N PHE A 117 -7.71 -11.56 12.96
CA PHE A 117 -7.54 -10.56 11.90
C PHE A 117 -8.61 -9.47 12.05
N PRO A 118 -8.30 -8.18 12.15
CA PRO A 118 -9.31 -7.16 12.39
C PRO A 118 -10.22 -6.90 11.18
N PHE A 119 -9.85 -7.36 9.98
CA PHE A 119 -10.49 -7.01 8.72
C PHE A 119 -11.22 -8.20 8.08
N PRO A 120 -12.33 -7.97 7.36
CA PRO A 120 -13.05 -9.02 6.65
C PRO A 120 -12.29 -9.50 5.41
N SER A 121 -12.39 -10.80 5.09
CA SER A 121 -11.68 -11.42 3.95
C SER A 121 -12.23 -11.02 2.58
N SER A 122 -13.41 -10.38 2.54
CA SER A 122 -14.03 -9.81 1.33
C SER A 122 -13.33 -8.54 0.83
N LEU A 123 -12.44 -7.96 1.63
CA LEU A 123 -11.85 -6.66 1.36
C LEU A 123 -10.97 -6.68 0.11
N GLN A 124 -11.24 -5.76 -0.82
CA GLN A 124 -10.53 -5.60 -2.09
C GLN A 124 -9.65 -4.35 -2.11
N LYS A 125 -10.05 -3.29 -1.38
CA LYS A 125 -9.30 -2.04 -1.26
C LYS A 125 -9.19 -1.63 0.20
N LEU A 126 -7.97 -1.35 0.63
CA LEU A 126 -7.67 -0.89 1.98
C LEU A 126 -6.81 0.37 1.91
N GLU A 127 -7.25 1.43 2.56
CA GLU A 127 -6.50 2.66 2.76
C GLU A 127 -6.31 2.91 4.25
N LEU A 128 -5.04 3.05 4.67
CA LEU A 128 -4.63 3.35 6.03
C LEU A 128 -3.83 4.64 6.01
N ARG A 129 -4.34 5.71 6.64
CA ARG A 129 -3.63 7.00 6.75
C ARG A 129 -3.48 7.45 8.19
N GLY A 130 -2.26 7.69 8.67
CA GLY A 130 -2.03 8.23 10.01
C GLY A 130 -2.66 7.39 11.12
N THR A 131 -2.62 6.06 11.01
CA THR A 131 -3.32 5.11 11.88
C THR A 131 -2.45 4.52 13.00
N VAL A 132 -1.29 5.12 13.31
CA VAL A 132 -0.31 4.46 14.19
C VAL A 132 -0.18 5.08 15.57
N GLY A 133 -0.17 4.19 16.56
CA GLY A 133 0.36 4.37 17.90
C GLY A 133 0.94 3.02 18.33
N GLY A 134 2.26 2.82 18.14
CA GLY A 134 2.98 1.57 18.45
C GLY A 134 3.90 1.10 17.30
N THR A 135 4.58 -0.05 17.48
CA THR A 135 5.41 -0.72 16.46
C THR A 135 4.50 -1.40 15.44
N GLY A 136 3.93 -0.63 14.52
CA GLY A 136 2.94 -1.16 13.57
C GLY A 136 3.56 -2.11 12.54
N THR A 137 3.00 -3.33 12.47
CA THR A 137 3.31 -4.35 11.46
C THR A 137 2.06 -4.67 10.62
N LEU A 138 2.25 -5.14 9.39
CA LEU A 138 1.17 -5.59 8.51
C LEU A 138 0.83 -7.08 8.68
N GLU A 139 1.30 -7.74 9.74
CA GLU A 139 0.97 -9.15 10.02
C GLU A 139 -0.54 -9.39 10.07
N SER A 140 -1.27 -8.42 10.63
CA SER A 140 -2.75 -8.42 10.70
C SER A 140 -3.46 -8.33 9.34
N LEU A 141 -2.73 -8.03 8.25
CA LEU A 141 -3.26 -8.00 6.90
C LEU A 141 -2.96 -9.29 6.11
N SER A 142 -2.08 -10.16 6.59
CA SER A 142 -1.55 -11.31 5.84
C SER A 142 -2.61 -12.25 5.25
N ASN A 143 -3.80 -12.30 5.85
CA ASN A 143 -4.93 -13.14 5.41
C ASN A 143 -5.88 -12.48 4.41
N LEU A 144 -5.66 -11.22 4.03
CA LEU A 144 -6.51 -10.50 3.07
C LEU A 144 -6.18 -10.88 1.63
N THR A 145 -6.40 -12.15 1.28
CA THR A 145 -6.05 -12.71 -0.03
C THR A 145 -6.87 -12.12 -1.18
N SER A 146 -8.05 -11.56 -0.91
CA SER A 146 -8.89 -10.82 -1.88
C SER A 146 -8.41 -9.39 -2.16
N LEU A 147 -7.45 -8.89 -1.39
CA LEU A 147 -7.00 -7.50 -1.49
C LEU A 147 -6.28 -7.27 -2.83
N THR A 148 -6.77 -6.30 -3.59
CA THR A 148 -6.23 -5.92 -4.91
C THR A 148 -5.51 -4.59 -4.87
N ARG A 149 -5.87 -3.69 -3.95
CA ARG A 149 -5.25 -2.39 -3.74
C ARG A 149 -5.00 -2.11 -2.27
N LEU A 150 -3.78 -1.72 -1.94
CA LEU A 150 -3.37 -1.32 -0.60
C LEU A 150 -2.72 0.06 -0.67
N HIS A 151 -3.22 1.00 0.13
CA HIS A 151 -2.70 2.35 0.27
C HIS A 151 -2.35 2.59 1.74
N ILE A 152 -1.12 2.98 2.01
CA ILE A 152 -0.58 3.29 3.33
C ILE A 152 0.05 4.67 3.25
N ASP A 153 -0.33 5.58 4.14
CA ASP A 153 0.12 6.98 4.11
C ASP A 153 0.37 7.52 5.53
N GLY A 154 1.59 7.95 5.82
CA GLY A 154 1.91 8.65 7.08
C GLY A 154 1.70 7.78 8.33
N CYS A 155 2.02 6.49 8.27
CA CYS A 155 1.88 5.56 9.40
C CYS A 155 3.06 5.64 10.42
N GLY A 156 3.93 6.66 10.34
CA GLY A 156 4.99 6.89 11.33
C GLY A 156 6.28 6.12 11.07
N GLU A 157 7.33 6.45 11.85
CA GLU A 157 8.72 6.08 11.55
C GLU A 157 9.07 4.60 11.81
N ASP A 158 8.33 3.95 12.71
CA ASP A 158 8.56 2.54 13.09
C ASP A 158 7.69 1.55 12.31
N PHE A 159 6.85 2.06 11.41
CA PHE A 159 5.99 1.21 10.60
C PHE A 159 6.79 0.42 9.57
N ARG A 160 6.70 -0.90 9.61
CA ARG A 160 7.43 -1.80 8.70
C ARG A 160 6.48 -2.65 7.88
N GLY A 161 6.92 -3.02 6.69
CA GLY A 161 6.18 -3.90 5.77
C GLY A 161 6.13 -5.38 6.19
N GLU A 162 6.32 -5.73 7.47
CA GLU A 162 6.25 -7.11 7.96
C GLU A 162 4.86 -7.70 7.65
N GLY A 163 4.81 -8.89 7.05
CA GLY A 163 3.57 -9.51 6.57
C GLY A 163 3.04 -9.04 5.19
N LEU A 164 3.55 -7.92 4.62
CA LEU A 164 3.18 -7.44 3.28
C LEU A 164 3.43 -8.50 2.21
N TRP A 165 4.58 -9.18 2.29
CA TRP A 165 5.00 -10.08 1.23
C TRP A 165 4.14 -11.32 1.12
N THR A 166 3.42 -11.71 2.17
CA THR A 166 2.38 -12.75 2.09
C THR A 166 1.27 -12.31 1.14
N LEU A 167 0.85 -11.04 1.19
CA LEU A 167 -0.15 -10.48 0.27
C LEU A 167 0.36 -10.41 -1.16
N VAL A 168 1.64 -10.08 -1.35
CA VAL A 168 2.25 -9.97 -2.68
C VAL A 168 2.47 -11.35 -3.31
N THR A 169 2.92 -12.34 -2.54
CA THR A 169 3.28 -13.68 -3.04
C THR A 169 2.10 -14.64 -3.14
N ARG A 170 1.13 -14.57 -2.21
CA ARG A 170 -0.01 -15.50 -2.14
C ARG A 170 -1.36 -14.86 -2.48
N GLY A 171 -1.44 -13.53 -2.49
CA GLY A 171 -2.68 -12.79 -2.67
C GLY A 171 -2.96 -12.35 -4.11
N HIS A 172 -3.87 -11.39 -4.22
CA HIS A 172 -4.30 -10.78 -5.48
C HIS A 172 -3.88 -9.32 -5.62
N LEU A 173 -2.88 -8.88 -4.83
CA LEU A 173 -2.49 -7.49 -4.79
C LEU A 173 -1.94 -7.06 -6.15
N THR A 174 -2.57 -6.04 -6.75
CA THR A 174 -2.21 -5.50 -8.06
C THR A 174 -1.65 -4.09 -7.97
N ALA A 175 -2.03 -3.32 -6.93
CA ALA A 175 -1.51 -1.98 -6.69
C ALA A 175 -1.15 -1.79 -5.21
N LEU A 176 0.05 -1.26 -4.98
CA LEU A 176 0.56 -0.90 -3.65
C LEU A 176 1.03 0.55 -3.67
N MET A 177 0.50 1.38 -2.78
CA MET A 177 0.95 2.75 -2.55
C MET A 177 1.39 2.89 -1.09
N VAL A 178 2.61 3.35 -0.87
CA VAL A 178 3.19 3.55 0.46
C VAL A 178 3.85 4.92 0.52
N TYR A 179 3.40 5.79 1.41
CA TYR A 179 3.96 7.14 1.56
C TYR A 179 4.11 7.49 3.04
N GLY A 180 5.05 8.36 3.37
CA GLY A 180 5.28 8.82 4.75
C GLY A 180 5.62 7.69 5.71
N CYS A 181 6.26 6.62 5.21
CA CYS A 181 6.68 5.45 5.97
C CYS A 181 8.17 5.19 5.72
N PRO A 182 9.08 5.87 6.45
CA PRO A 182 10.51 5.73 6.20
C PRO A 182 10.97 4.31 6.53
N LYS A 183 11.87 3.77 5.69
CA LYS A 183 12.43 2.41 5.85
C LYS A 183 11.38 1.29 5.87
N PHE A 184 10.23 1.52 5.24
CA PHE A 184 9.12 0.57 5.21
C PHE A 184 9.52 -0.80 4.66
N PHE A 185 10.36 -0.83 3.62
CA PHE A 185 10.81 -2.08 3.00
C PHE A 185 12.08 -2.68 3.64
N VAL A 186 12.70 -1.98 4.60
CA VAL A 186 13.94 -2.44 5.25
C VAL A 186 13.66 -3.59 6.21
N GLY A 187 14.51 -4.62 6.18
CA GLY A 187 14.42 -5.74 7.13
C GLY A 187 13.25 -6.68 6.90
N SER A 188 12.63 -6.62 5.72
CA SER A 188 11.46 -7.43 5.42
C SER A 188 11.72 -8.94 5.57
N ASP A 189 10.73 -9.70 6.03
CA ASP A 189 10.82 -11.13 6.30
C ASP A 189 11.32 -11.95 5.09
N LEU A 190 11.18 -11.39 3.89
CA LEU A 190 11.74 -11.91 2.64
C LEU A 190 13.25 -12.22 2.73
N ILE A 191 13.97 -11.54 3.63
CA ILE A 191 15.42 -11.60 3.83
C ILE A 191 15.78 -12.43 5.07
N ARG A 192 14.86 -12.60 6.04
CA ARG A 192 15.18 -13.17 7.37
C ARG A 192 15.10 -14.70 7.43
N GLU A 193 14.34 -15.35 6.56
CA GLU A 193 13.99 -16.77 6.74
C GLU A 193 14.99 -17.79 6.18
N LEU A 194 16.01 -17.41 5.38
CA LEU A 194 16.87 -18.39 4.72
C LEU A 194 18.35 -17.94 4.72
N GLN A 195 19.23 -18.81 5.22
CA GLN A 195 20.68 -18.57 5.37
C GLN A 195 21.48 -18.84 4.07
N ASP A 196 20.82 -19.30 3.00
CA ASP A 196 21.44 -19.59 1.70
C ASP A 196 20.83 -18.71 0.58
N GLU A 197 21.66 -17.85 -0.03
CA GLU A 197 21.24 -16.89 -1.07
C GLU A 197 20.73 -17.57 -2.36
N GLU A 198 21.30 -18.73 -2.75
CA GLU A 198 20.90 -19.44 -3.97
C GLU A 198 19.49 -20.06 -3.86
N ASP A 199 19.12 -20.55 -2.69
CA ASP A 199 17.80 -21.12 -2.45
C ASP A 199 16.72 -20.04 -2.33
N GLN A 200 17.08 -18.85 -1.81
CA GLN A 200 16.18 -17.69 -1.76
C GLN A 200 15.78 -17.25 -3.18
N GLU A 201 16.74 -17.10 -4.08
CA GLU A 201 16.47 -16.68 -5.46
C GLU A 201 15.56 -17.68 -6.17
N ARG A 202 15.81 -18.99 -6.00
CA ARG A 202 14.96 -20.05 -6.56
C ARG A 202 13.53 -20.04 -6.04
N GLN A 203 13.32 -19.74 -4.75
CA GLN A 203 11.98 -19.66 -4.16
C GLN A 203 11.23 -18.39 -4.57
N LEU A 204 11.92 -17.25 -4.66
CA LEU A 204 11.34 -15.99 -5.12
C LEU A 204 10.91 -16.09 -6.60
N LEU A 205 11.70 -16.77 -7.43
CA LEU A 205 11.35 -17.02 -8.84
C LEU A 205 10.17 -17.97 -9.03
N GLN A 206 9.84 -18.79 -8.02
CA GLN A 206 8.65 -19.66 -8.05
C GLN A 206 7.37 -18.91 -7.68
N CYS A 207 7.48 -17.76 -7.01
CA CYS A 207 6.34 -16.91 -6.75
C CYS A 207 5.88 -16.24 -8.05
N SER A 208 4.56 -16.11 -8.23
CA SER A 208 3.97 -15.38 -9.36
C SER A 208 3.18 -14.17 -8.84
N PRO A 209 3.87 -13.15 -8.30
CA PRO A 209 3.19 -11.98 -7.79
C PRO A 209 2.37 -11.31 -8.89
N LYS A 210 1.20 -10.80 -8.52
CA LYS A 210 0.28 -10.09 -9.43
C LYS A 210 0.46 -8.58 -9.37
N LEU A 211 1.43 -8.10 -8.58
CA LEU A 211 1.64 -6.68 -8.35
C LEU A 211 2.08 -6.00 -9.66
N ARG A 212 1.25 -5.06 -10.14
CA ARG A 212 1.48 -4.32 -11.40
C ARG A 212 1.95 -2.89 -11.15
N GLU A 213 1.48 -2.31 -10.05
CA GLU A 213 1.71 -0.92 -9.70
C GLU A 213 2.28 -0.81 -8.29
N LEU A 214 3.43 -0.15 -8.18
CA LEU A 214 4.07 0.17 -6.91
C LEU A 214 4.41 1.65 -6.90
N ARG A 215 3.90 2.36 -5.90
CA ARG A 215 4.26 3.75 -5.66
C ARG A 215 4.80 3.91 -4.25
N THR A 216 5.94 4.59 -4.13
CA THR A 216 6.59 4.76 -2.83
C THR A 216 7.46 6.01 -2.74
N ASP A 217 7.68 6.50 -1.53
CA ASP A 217 8.75 7.45 -1.19
C ASP A 217 10.02 6.76 -0.64
N ASP A 218 9.95 5.49 -0.21
CA ASP A 218 11.09 4.67 0.24
C ASP A 218 11.89 4.08 -0.94
N ILE A 219 12.60 4.94 -1.67
CA ILE A 219 13.46 4.53 -2.81
C ILE A 219 14.52 3.49 -2.38
N PRO A 220 15.30 3.70 -1.30
CA PRO A 220 16.36 2.76 -0.95
C PRO A 220 15.81 1.39 -0.55
N GLY A 221 14.67 1.36 0.15
CA GLY A 221 14.05 0.12 0.58
C GLY A 221 13.50 -0.70 -0.58
N VAL A 222 12.77 -0.08 -1.53
CA VAL A 222 12.20 -0.83 -2.66
C VAL A 222 13.25 -1.29 -3.67
N LEU A 223 14.34 -0.54 -3.85
CA LEU A 223 15.46 -0.89 -4.73
C LEU A 223 16.46 -1.86 -4.06
N ALA A 224 15.96 -2.83 -3.31
CA ALA A 224 16.72 -3.96 -2.81
C ALA A 224 16.61 -5.15 -3.77
N ALA A 225 17.70 -5.88 -3.98
CA ALA A 225 17.74 -7.00 -4.94
C ALA A 225 16.63 -8.04 -4.72
N PRO A 226 16.33 -8.53 -3.49
CA PRO A 226 15.27 -9.53 -3.29
C PRO A 226 13.88 -9.04 -3.72
N ILE A 227 13.58 -7.76 -3.48
CA ILE A 227 12.30 -7.15 -3.84
C ILE A 227 12.19 -7.02 -5.35
N CYS A 228 13.22 -6.48 -6.01
CA CYS A 228 13.22 -6.34 -7.46
C CYS A 228 13.24 -7.69 -8.18
N THR A 229 13.92 -8.71 -7.65
CA THR A 229 13.86 -10.09 -8.18
C THR A 229 12.45 -10.64 -8.10
N LEU A 230 11.79 -10.53 -6.95
CA LEU A 230 10.40 -10.98 -6.78
C LEU A 230 9.46 -10.28 -7.77
N LEU A 231 9.62 -8.97 -7.95
CA LEU A 231 8.74 -8.15 -8.76
C LEU A 231 9.12 -8.11 -10.26
N SER A 232 10.22 -8.77 -10.65
CA SER A 232 10.85 -8.67 -11.97
C SER A 232 9.89 -8.86 -13.16
N SER A 233 9.02 -9.87 -13.07
CA SER A 233 8.12 -10.30 -14.15
C SER A 233 6.70 -9.72 -14.05
N SER A 234 6.38 -9.04 -12.95
CA SER A 234 5.02 -8.60 -12.64
C SER A 234 4.84 -7.10 -12.68
N LEU A 235 5.82 -6.35 -12.17
CA LEU A 235 5.72 -4.92 -11.97
C LEU A 235 5.84 -4.17 -13.29
N THR A 236 4.80 -3.41 -13.63
CA THR A 236 4.71 -2.65 -14.87
C THR A 236 4.80 -1.14 -14.66
N LEU A 237 4.47 -0.65 -13.45
CA LEU A 237 4.55 0.75 -13.08
C LEU A 237 5.25 0.87 -11.73
N LEU A 238 6.36 1.61 -11.71
CA LEU A 238 7.07 2.02 -10.51
C LEU A 238 7.06 3.54 -10.46
N ALA A 239 6.53 4.10 -9.37
CA ALA A 239 6.52 5.53 -9.14
C ALA A 239 7.25 5.87 -7.84
N PHE A 240 8.26 6.71 -7.94
CA PHE A 240 8.85 7.38 -6.80
C PHE A 240 8.15 8.72 -6.62
N CYS A 241 7.45 8.89 -5.51
CA CYS A 241 6.71 10.13 -5.23
C CYS A 241 7.16 10.73 -3.91
N LEU A 242 7.14 12.06 -3.79
CA LEU A 242 7.33 12.77 -2.52
C LEU A 242 8.68 12.48 -1.82
N ASN A 243 9.70 12.03 -2.54
CA ASN A 243 11.00 11.71 -1.95
C ASN A 243 11.84 12.99 -1.79
N GLY A 244 12.22 13.31 -0.56
CA GLY A 244 13.10 14.44 -0.21
C GLY A 244 14.43 14.01 0.42
N GLU A 245 14.84 12.74 0.26
CA GLU A 245 16.00 12.20 0.99
C GLU A 245 17.11 11.70 0.06
N VAL A 246 16.76 11.16 -1.11
CA VAL A 246 17.73 10.50 -1.99
C VAL A 246 18.28 11.49 -2.99
N GLU A 247 19.57 11.80 -2.85
CA GLU A 247 20.31 12.63 -3.81
C GLU A 247 20.86 11.80 -4.99
N HIS A 248 21.34 10.58 -4.70
CA HIS A 248 22.04 9.71 -5.66
C HIS A 248 21.70 8.24 -5.44
N TYR A 249 21.73 7.47 -6.53
CA TYR A 249 21.61 6.01 -6.47
C TYR A 249 22.94 5.34 -6.10
N THR A 250 22.87 4.33 -5.24
CA THR A 250 23.99 3.41 -5.01
C THR A 250 24.13 2.43 -6.17
N LYS A 251 25.31 1.81 -6.30
CA LYS A 251 25.54 0.78 -7.33
C LYS A 251 24.60 -0.42 -7.16
N GLU A 252 24.23 -0.73 -5.92
CA GLU A 252 23.33 -1.82 -5.57
C GLU A 252 21.91 -1.50 -6.03
N GLN A 253 21.44 -0.26 -5.79
CA GLN A 253 20.12 0.21 -6.25
C GLN A 253 20.03 0.23 -7.78
N GLU A 254 21.10 0.65 -8.48
CA GLU A 254 21.13 0.61 -9.94
C GLU A 254 21.03 -0.80 -10.50
N ARG A 255 21.73 -1.77 -9.88
CA ARG A 255 21.63 -3.18 -10.27
C ARG A 255 20.25 -3.75 -9.97
N ALA A 256 19.69 -3.44 -8.80
CA ALA A 256 18.36 -3.91 -8.41
C ALA A 256 17.28 -3.39 -9.36
N LEU A 257 17.33 -2.12 -9.76
CA LEU A 257 16.38 -1.55 -10.71
C LEU A 257 16.39 -2.31 -12.05
N GLN A 258 17.56 -2.72 -12.53
CA GLN A 258 17.70 -3.46 -13.80
C GLN A 258 17.04 -4.85 -13.78
N LEU A 259 16.76 -5.40 -12.60
CA LEU A 259 16.04 -6.67 -12.47
C LEU A 259 14.56 -6.53 -12.87
N LEU A 260 13.98 -5.33 -12.90
CA LEU A 260 12.58 -5.08 -13.23
C LEU A 260 12.32 -5.14 -14.75
N THR A 261 12.48 -6.33 -15.34
CA THR A 261 12.43 -6.55 -16.79
C THR A 261 11.08 -6.27 -17.43
N SER A 262 9.98 -6.32 -16.66
CA SER A 262 8.61 -6.04 -17.14
C SER A 262 8.17 -4.59 -16.95
N LEU A 263 9.03 -3.74 -16.39
CA LEU A 263 8.69 -2.34 -16.09
C LEU A 263 8.44 -1.56 -17.37
N GLN A 264 7.27 -0.94 -17.48
CA GLN A 264 6.83 -0.15 -18.64
C GLN A 264 6.79 1.34 -18.33
N ASP A 265 6.41 1.70 -17.11
CA ASP A 265 6.29 3.08 -16.67
C ASP A 265 7.18 3.31 -15.44
N LEU A 266 8.12 4.24 -15.56
CA LEU A 266 8.90 4.75 -14.44
C LEU A 266 8.60 6.22 -14.23
N ILE A 267 8.14 6.56 -13.03
CA ILE A 267 7.67 7.91 -12.71
C ILE A 267 8.49 8.45 -11.53
N PHE A 268 8.98 9.67 -11.69
CA PHE A 268 9.54 10.50 -10.64
C PHE A 268 8.61 11.69 -10.45
N PHE A 269 8.05 11.83 -9.25
CA PHE A 269 7.12 12.90 -8.94
C PHE A 269 7.48 13.55 -7.60
N LEU A 270 7.70 14.86 -7.59
CA LEU A 270 8.08 15.58 -6.38
C LEU A 270 9.35 14.98 -5.70
N CYS A 271 10.36 14.60 -6.49
CA CYS A 271 11.67 14.17 -5.97
C CYS A 271 12.59 15.40 -5.83
N MET A 272 12.60 16.02 -4.65
CA MET A 272 13.19 17.35 -4.45
C MET A 272 14.73 17.35 -4.47
N GLU A 273 15.33 16.32 -3.86
CA GLU A 273 16.78 16.23 -3.69
C GLU A 273 17.48 15.37 -4.76
N LEU A 274 16.71 14.65 -5.59
CA LEU A 274 17.27 13.71 -6.55
C LEU A 274 18.04 14.43 -7.66
N GLN A 275 19.38 14.28 -7.67
CA GLN A 275 20.25 15.06 -8.57
C GLN A 275 20.40 14.41 -9.96
N CYS A 276 20.27 13.08 -10.02
CA CYS A 276 20.45 12.30 -11.24
C CYS A 276 19.44 11.16 -11.34
N LEU A 277 19.06 10.84 -12.57
CA LEU A 277 18.34 9.60 -12.89
C LEU A 277 19.28 8.39 -12.77
N PRO A 278 18.76 7.16 -12.57
CA PRO A 278 19.60 5.96 -12.54
C PRO A 278 20.42 5.82 -13.82
N ALA A 279 21.73 5.57 -13.71
CA ALA A 279 22.60 5.44 -14.89
C ALA A 279 22.25 4.19 -15.73
N GLY A 280 21.68 3.17 -15.07
CA GLY A 280 21.29 1.90 -15.67
C GLY A 280 19.95 1.88 -16.42
N LEU A 281 19.26 3.02 -16.62
CA LEU A 281 17.95 3.04 -17.29
C LEU A 281 17.99 2.45 -18.72
N TYR A 282 19.10 2.60 -19.43
CA TYR A 282 19.28 2.05 -20.78
C TYR A 282 19.11 0.52 -20.85
N ALA A 283 19.30 -0.18 -19.72
CA ALA A 283 19.24 -1.63 -19.63
C ALA A 283 17.82 -2.17 -19.37
N LEU A 284 16.82 -1.31 -19.15
CA LEU A 284 15.44 -1.73 -18.94
C LEU A 284 14.76 -2.08 -20.28
N PRO A 285 14.48 -3.37 -20.57
CA PRO A 285 14.08 -3.79 -21.91
C PRO A 285 12.65 -3.37 -22.28
N SER A 286 11.77 -3.19 -21.30
CA SER A 286 10.34 -2.95 -21.51
C SER A 286 9.87 -1.52 -21.25
N LEU A 287 10.78 -0.61 -20.86
CA LEU A 287 10.40 0.73 -20.41
C LEU A 287 9.87 1.57 -21.58
N LYS A 288 8.59 1.94 -21.53
CA LYS A 288 7.88 2.71 -22.57
C LYS A 288 7.72 4.17 -22.19
N ARG A 289 7.47 4.48 -20.91
CA ARG A 289 7.32 5.85 -20.42
C ARG A 289 8.29 6.13 -19.28
N LEU A 290 9.03 7.23 -19.43
CA LEU A 290 9.77 7.87 -18.35
C LEU A 290 9.12 9.22 -18.07
N CYS A 291 8.58 9.40 -16.86
CA CYS A 291 7.96 10.65 -16.43
C CYS A 291 8.78 11.25 -15.30
N ILE A 292 9.11 12.54 -15.43
CA ILE A 292 9.87 13.33 -14.47
C ILE A 292 9.08 14.62 -14.25
N ASN A 293 8.49 14.75 -13.07
CA ASN A 293 7.55 15.82 -12.82
C ASN A 293 7.78 16.45 -11.44
N TYR A 294 7.95 17.77 -11.40
CA TYR A 294 8.32 18.50 -10.18
C TYR A 294 9.59 17.96 -9.52
N CYS A 295 10.67 17.75 -10.28
CA CYS A 295 11.96 17.27 -9.76
C CYS A 295 13.08 18.28 -10.06
N PRO A 296 13.22 19.35 -9.26
CA PRO A 296 14.10 20.49 -9.59
C PRO A 296 15.60 20.19 -9.54
N ALA A 297 16.02 19.23 -8.71
CA ALA A 297 17.43 18.86 -8.57
C ALA A 297 17.97 18.02 -9.75
N ILE A 298 17.09 17.37 -10.53
CA ILE A 298 17.51 16.55 -11.67
C ILE A 298 18.07 17.46 -12.75
N SER A 299 19.36 17.29 -13.04
CA SER A 299 20.10 18.23 -13.89
C SER A 299 20.50 17.68 -15.26
N SER A 300 20.41 16.37 -15.46
CA SER A 300 20.84 15.74 -16.72
C SER A 300 20.18 14.38 -16.96
N LEU A 301 20.14 13.99 -18.24
CA LEU A 301 19.81 12.62 -18.65
C LEU A 301 21.00 11.66 -18.37
N PRO A 302 20.76 10.35 -18.22
CA PRO A 302 21.82 9.37 -18.04
C PRO A 302 22.83 9.40 -19.20
N LYS A 303 24.14 9.35 -18.88
CA LYS A 303 25.23 9.40 -19.88
C LYS A 303 25.17 8.28 -20.92
N HIS A 304 24.65 7.12 -20.53
CA HIS A 304 24.52 5.94 -21.41
C HIS A 304 23.22 5.96 -22.23
N GLY A 305 22.44 7.05 -22.16
CA GLY A 305 21.18 7.22 -22.86
C GLY A 305 19.99 6.59 -22.13
N LEU A 306 18.84 6.64 -22.80
CA LEU A 306 17.58 6.06 -22.35
C LEU A 306 17.32 4.73 -23.11
N PRO A 307 16.45 3.85 -22.58
CA PRO A 307 16.23 2.54 -23.18
C PRO A 307 15.63 2.63 -24.59
N ILE A 308 16.02 1.69 -25.45
CA ILE A 308 15.56 1.63 -26.85
C ILE A 308 14.05 1.41 -27.01
N SER A 309 13.39 0.90 -25.96
CA SER A 309 11.96 0.64 -25.91
C SER A 309 11.14 1.87 -25.55
N LEU A 310 11.80 2.99 -25.17
CA LEU A 310 11.13 4.20 -24.75
C LEU A 310 10.30 4.79 -25.90
N GLN A 311 9.08 5.19 -25.57
CA GLN A 311 8.09 5.76 -26.48
C GLN A 311 7.67 7.16 -26.03
N GLU A 312 7.79 7.44 -24.74
CA GLU A 312 7.36 8.69 -24.13
C GLU A 312 8.37 9.14 -23.07
N LEU A 313 8.81 10.39 -23.21
CA LEU A 313 9.61 11.12 -22.24
C LEU A 313 8.79 12.33 -21.82
N ASP A 314 8.31 12.34 -20.59
CA ASP A 314 7.48 13.42 -20.04
C ASP A 314 8.30 14.16 -18.98
N VAL A 315 8.64 15.43 -19.24
CA VAL A 315 9.45 16.23 -18.32
C VAL A 315 8.76 17.57 -18.07
N ARG A 316 8.17 17.71 -16.88
CA ARG A 316 7.34 18.87 -16.53
C ARG A 316 7.74 19.47 -15.19
N PHE A 317 7.61 20.79 -15.09
CA PHE A 317 7.78 21.55 -13.85
C PHE A 317 9.10 21.26 -13.09
N CYS A 318 10.18 20.93 -13.80
CA CYS A 318 11.49 20.65 -13.19
C CYS A 318 12.39 21.90 -13.12
N GLU A 319 11.96 23.04 -13.66
CA GLU A 319 12.67 24.33 -13.62
C GLU A 319 14.14 24.29 -14.11
N ASN A 320 14.52 23.23 -14.83
CA ASN A 320 15.88 22.98 -15.29
C ASN A 320 15.97 23.04 -16.82
N LYS A 321 16.39 24.19 -17.34
CA LYS A 321 16.50 24.44 -18.79
C LYS A 321 17.50 23.54 -19.49
N GLU A 322 18.54 23.10 -18.79
CA GLU A 322 19.58 22.23 -19.35
C GLU A 322 19.02 20.82 -19.54
N LEU A 323 18.34 20.27 -18.54
CA LEU A 323 17.62 19.00 -18.66
C LEU A 323 16.59 19.05 -19.80
N GLU A 324 15.76 20.09 -19.85
CA GLU A 324 14.77 20.25 -20.92
C GLU A 324 15.42 20.29 -22.31
N GLN A 325 16.57 20.96 -22.44
CA GLN A 325 17.30 21.01 -23.71
C GLN A 325 17.87 19.64 -24.08
N GLN A 326 18.46 18.92 -23.13
CA GLN A 326 18.92 17.55 -23.34
C GLN A 326 17.79 16.62 -23.77
N CYS A 327 16.59 16.75 -23.19
CA CYS A 327 15.41 15.98 -23.60
C CYS A 327 14.98 16.30 -25.04
N ARG A 328 14.96 17.59 -25.43
CA ARG A 328 14.66 18.01 -26.81
C ARG A 328 15.68 17.48 -27.80
N ASP A 329 16.97 17.56 -27.46
CA ASP A 329 18.06 17.07 -28.30
C ASP A 329 17.99 15.54 -28.44
N PHE A 330 17.75 14.84 -27.35
CA PHE A 330 17.60 13.38 -27.35
C PHE A 330 16.44 12.92 -28.23
N VAL A 331 15.27 13.56 -28.13
CA VAL A 331 14.08 13.21 -28.93
C VAL A 331 14.25 13.59 -30.40
N ARG A 332 14.98 14.66 -30.72
CA ARG A 332 15.35 14.98 -32.10
C ARG A 332 16.13 13.85 -32.76
N ASP A 333 17.04 13.22 -32.01
CA ASP A 333 17.84 12.09 -32.49
C ASP A 333 17.05 10.77 -32.49
N HIS A 334 15.92 10.71 -31.78
CA HIS A 334 15.04 9.54 -31.63
C HIS A 334 13.56 9.88 -31.94
N PRO A 335 13.19 10.13 -33.21
CA PRO A 335 11.89 10.71 -33.59
C PRO A 335 10.66 9.84 -33.29
N ARG A 336 10.86 8.59 -32.83
CA ARG A 336 9.79 7.70 -32.37
C ARG A 336 9.31 8.02 -30.95
N ILE A 337 10.13 8.76 -30.18
CA ILE A 337 9.86 9.12 -28.80
C ILE A 337 9.03 10.41 -28.79
N LYS A 338 7.94 10.42 -28.04
CA LYS A 338 7.15 11.62 -27.79
C LYS A 338 7.74 12.37 -26.59
N LEU A 339 8.00 13.66 -26.75
CA LEU A 339 8.31 14.56 -25.65
C LEU A 339 7.01 15.23 -25.18
N ILE A 340 6.71 15.16 -23.88
CA ILE A 340 5.55 15.82 -23.25
C ILE A 340 6.03 16.95 -22.35
#